data_AF-A0A974YYD7-F1
#
_entry.id   AF-A0A974YYD7-F1
#
_cell.length_a   1.000
_cell.length_b   1.000
_cell.length_c   1.000
_cell.angle_alpha   90.00
_cell.angle_beta   90.00
_cell.angle_gamma   90.00
#
_symmetry.space_group_name_H-M   'P 1'
#
loop_
_entity.id
_entity.type
_entity.pdbx_description
1 polymer ?
#
loop_
_entity_poly.entity_id
_entity_poly.type
_entity_poly.pdbx_seq_one_letter_code
_entity_poly.pdbx_strand_id
1 'polypeptide(L)'
;MSADHFVTILSVGQWSETINMTELFTRNIYTFKSLREDLKFMLSHRKLVKKTMQDLDHAFVEKIMTVVTAVNGCRYCAWFHARQAVSSGISPEEVQRMMKLQFQADANEEELMALLYAQHYAETRCNPSPEMTEKLIDAYGAEKAEEIQIVIRMITFGNLSGNTFDAFLSRFKGVKAEDSSPFFEFVFFFFGAPFLLPLLPKLRSELN
;
A
#
# COMPACT_ATOMS: atom_id res chain seq x y z
N MET A 1 5.98 -20.55 -10.89
CA MET A 1 4.72 -19.87 -11.22
C MET A 1 4.89 -19.17 -12.56
N SER A 2 3.95 -19.28 -13.50
CA SER A 2 4.05 -18.63 -14.82
C SER A 2 3.75 -17.13 -14.72
N ALA A 3 4.24 -16.34 -15.69
CA ALA A 3 3.95 -14.90 -15.76
C ALA A 3 2.44 -14.61 -15.81
N ASP A 4 1.65 -15.50 -16.41
CA ASP A 4 0.20 -15.35 -16.62
C ASP A 4 -0.60 -15.22 -15.33
N HIS A 5 -0.19 -15.91 -14.26
CA HIS A 5 -0.85 -15.80 -12.96
C HIS A 5 -0.62 -14.43 -12.29
N PHE A 6 0.58 -13.85 -12.43
CA PHE A 6 0.85 -12.52 -11.91
C PHE A 6 0.10 -11.43 -12.68
N VAL A 7 0.03 -11.55 -14.01
CA VAL A 7 -0.76 -10.64 -14.85
C VAL A 7 -2.22 -10.64 -14.39
N THR A 8 -2.79 -11.82 -14.14
CA THR A 8 -4.19 -11.96 -13.69
C THR A 8 -4.46 -11.38 -12.30
N ILE A 9 -3.46 -11.39 -11.39
CA ILE A 9 -3.59 -10.75 -10.07
C ILE A 9 -3.55 -9.23 -10.21
N LEU A 10 -2.65 -8.71 -11.06
CA LEU A 10 -2.40 -7.28 -11.18
C LEU A 10 -3.36 -6.56 -12.11
N SER A 11 -3.98 -7.25 -13.07
CA SER A 11 -5.00 -6.71 -13.98
C SER A 11 -6.35 -6.41 -13.31
N VAL A 12 -6.49 -6.78 -12.04
CA VAL A 12 -7.74 -6.69 -11.26
C VAL A 12 -7.88 -5.35 -10.53
N GLY A 13 -6.77 -4.67 -10.24
CA GLY A 13 -6.82 -3.37 -9.59
C GLY A 13 -7.15 -2.27 -10.58
N GLN A 14 -7.76 -1.18 -10.08
CA GLN A 14 -7.94 0.08 -10.82
C GLN A 14 -6.58 0.81 -11.01
N TRP A 15 -5.58 0.10 -11.55
CA TRP A 15 -4.26 0.63 -11.90
C TRP A 15 -4.14 1.01 -13.38
N SER A 16 -5.11 0.57 -14.19
CA SER A 16 -5.15 0.80 -15.63
C SER A 16 -5.43 2.27 -15.93
N GLU A 17 -4.55 2.87 -16.72
CA GLU A 17 -4.61 4.25 -17.18
C GLU A 17 -5.76 4.48 -18.19
N THR A 18 -7.03 4.44 -17.77
CA THR A 18 -8.10 5.10 -18.53
C THR A 18 -8.18 6.54 -18.05
N ILE A 19 -7.23 7.37 -18.47
CA ILE A 19 -7.18 8.79 -18.12
C ILE A 19 -7.82 9.58 -19.26
N ASN A 20 -9.03 10.10 -19.04
CA ASN A 20 -9.55 11.21 -19.83
C ASN A 20 -8.78 12.49 -19.46
N MET A 21 -8.50 13.38 -20.44
CA MET A 21 -7.76 14.64 -20.24
C MET A 21 -8.39 15.62 -19.22
N THR A 22 -9.57 15.31 -18.70
CA THR A 22 -10.32 16.11 -17.72
C THR A 22 -10.27 15.55 -16.30
N GLU A 23 -9.62 14.41 -16.06
CA GLU A 23 -9.61 13.74 -14.76
C GLU A 23 -8.44 14.18 -13.87
N LEU A 24 -8.73 14.44 -12.59
CA LEU A 24 -7.73 14.71 -11.56
C LEU A 24 -7.04 13.41 -11.13
N PHE A 25 -5.82 13.52 -10.62
CA PHE A 25 -5.15 12.37 -9.99
C PHE A 25 -5.82 12.04 -8.66
N THR A 26 -6.49 10.90 -8.55
CA THR A 26 -7.37 10.55 -7.43
C THR A 26 -6.71 9.71 -6.32
N ARG A 27 -5.54 9.13 -6.56
CA ARG A 27 -4.84 8.28 -5.58
C ARG A 27 -4.22 9.12 -4.46
N ASN A 28 -4.19 8.57 -3.24
CA ASN A 28 -3.58 9.24 -2.10
C ASN A 28 -2.08 9.45 -2.34
N ILE A 29 -1.58 10.66 -2.05
CA ILE A 29 -0.17 11.03 -2.18
C ILE A 29 0.35 11.69 -0.90
N TYR A 30 1.66 11.85 -0.82
CA TYR A 30 2.25 12.67 0.22
C TYR A 30 2.06 14.17 -0.07
N THR A 31 1.77 14.90 0.98
CA THR A 31 2.19 16.30 1.12
C THR A 31 3.54 16.35 1.82
N PHE A 32 4.24 17.49 1.75
CA PHE A 32 5.48 17.70 2.50
C PHE A 32 5.29 17.49 4.01
N LYS A 33 4.15 17.96 4.56
CA LYS A 33 3.85 17.83 5.99
C LYS A 33 3.72 16.36 6.40
N SER A 34 2.89 15.60 5.69
CA SER A 34 2.67 14.18 5.98
C SER A 34 3.93 13.34 5.77
N LEU A 35 4.73 13.63 4.74
CA LEU A 35 5.99 12.92 4.52
C LEU A 35 6.96 13.13 5.69
N ARG A 36 7.10 14.39 6.15
CA ARG A 36 7.97 14.71 7.29
C ARG A 36 7.50 14.02 8.58
N GLU A 37 6.20 13.94 8.82
CA GLU A 37 5.62 13.27 9.98
C GLU A 37 5.92 11.77 9.97
N ASP A 38 5.76 11.10 8.83
CA ASP A 38 6.09 9.69 8.70
C ASP A 38 7.59 9.43 8.76
N LEU A 39 8.42 10.25 8.12
CA LEU A 39 9.89 10.13 8.24
C LEU A 39 10.34 10.26 9.71
N LYS A 40 9.76 11.21 10.45
CA LYS A 40 10.06 11.36 11.88
C LYS A 40 9.66 10.10 12.66
N PHE A 41 8.45 9.58 12.43
CA PHE A 41 7.97 8.36 13.07
C PHE A 41 8.88 7.17 12.77
N MET A 42 9.26 6.99 11.51
CA MET A 42 10.14 5.93 11.06
C MET A 42 11.51 5.96 11.75
N LEU A 43 12.10 7.15 11.84
CA LEU A 43 13.39 7.32 12.49
C LEU A 43 13.30 7.07 14.01
N SER A 44 12.24 7.54 14.67
CA SER A 44 12.07 7.36 16.11
C SER A 44 11.71 5.93 16.50
N HIS A 45 11.02 5.19 15.64
CA HIS A 45 10.54 3.81 15.93
C HIS A 45 11.31 2.72 15.18
N ARG A 46 12.45 3.03 14.54
CA ARG A 46 13.22 2.06 13.72
C ARG A 46 13.48 0.70 14.37
N LYS A 47 13.70 0.66 15.70
CA LYS A 47 13.93 -0.59 16.44
C LYS A 47 12.66 -1.42 16.53
N LEU A 48 11.55 -0.77 16.81
CA LEU A 48 10.24 -1.41 16.91
C LEU A 48 9.79 -1.89 15.53
N VAL A 49 9.91 -1.05 14.48
CA VAL A 49 9.68 -1.47 13.08
C VAL A 49 10.47 -2.73 12.74
N LYS A 50 11.78 -2.75 13.06
CA LYS A 50 12.62 -3.92 12.79
C LYS A 50 12.12 -5.15 13.56
N LYS A 51 11.82 -5.01 14.85
CA LYS A 51 11.29 -6.09 15.70
C LYS A 51 9.98 -6.64 15.10
N THR A 52 9.01 -5.78 14.84
CA THR A 52 7.71 -6.13 14.26
C THR A 52 7.85 -6.94 12.97
N MET A 53 8.72 -6.52 12.06
CA MET A 53 8.93 -7.23 10.79
C MET A 53 9.66 -8.58 10.94
N GLN A 54 10.23 -8.88 12.11
CA GLN A 54 10.87 -10.15 12.44
C GLN A 54 9.94 -11.08 13.23
N ASP A 55 9.08 -10.52 14.08
CA ASP A 55 8.28 -11.27 15.04
C ASP A 55 6.89 -11.67 14.50
N LEU A 56 6.36 -10.92 13.52
CA LEU A 56 5.10 -11.26 12.87
C LEU A 56 5.30 -12.34 11.80
N ASP A 57 4.31 -13.23 11.68
CA ASP A 57 4.24 -14.17 10.57
C ASP A 57 4.25 -13.41 9.23
N HIS A 58 5.11 -13.86 8.31
CA HIS A 58 5.34 -13.14 7.07
C HIS A 58 4.13 -13.18 6.14
N ALA A 59 3.36 -14.28 6.13
CA ALA A 59 2.14 -14.32 5.34
C ALA A 59 1.11 -13.31 5.88
N PHE A 60 0.92 -13.27 7.20
CA PHE A 60 0.02 -12.30 7.83
C PHE A 60 0.40 -10.83 7.51
N VAL A 61 1.70 -10.50 7.57
CA VAL A 61 2.21 -9.18 7.17
C VAL A 61 1.83 -8.88 5.72
N GLU A 62 2.08 -9.79 4.79
CA GLU A 62 1.78 -9.58 3.37
C GLU A 62 0.27 -9.46 3.09
N LYS A 63 -0.60 -10.14 3.86
CA LYS A 63 -2.07 -9.94 3.78
C LYS A 63 -2.44 -8.50 4.13
N ILE A 64 -1.94 -7.98 5.26
CA ILE A 64 -2.17 -6.60 5.69
C ILE A 64 -1.65 -5.62 4.62
N MET A 65 -0.43 -5.82 4.14
CA MET A 65 0.18 -4.94 3.14
C MET A 65 -0.60 -4.95 1.81
N THR A 66 -1.11 -6.11 1.41
CA THR A 66 -1.93 -6.28 0.21
C THR A 66 -3.24 -5.51 0.32
N VAL A 67 -3.97 -5.62 1.43
CA VAL A 67 -5.24 -4.91 1.65
C VAL A 67 -5.06 -3.39 1.63
N VAL A 68 -4.06 -2.88 2.35
CA VAL A 68 -3.78 -1.42 2.37
C VAL A 68 -3.39 -0.91 0.98
N THR A 69 -2.60 -1.70 0.25
CA THR A 69 -2.17 -1.37 -1.12
C THR A 69 -3.34 -1.32 -2.09
N ALA A 70 -4.29 -2.25 -1.98
CA ALA A 70 -5.50 -2.29 -2.79
C ALA A 70 -6.35 -1.03 -2.60
N VAL A 71 -6.50 -0.55 -1.36
CA VAL A 71 -7.21 0.71 -1.06
C VAL A 71 -6.45 1.93 -1.58
N ASN A 72 -5.16 2.06 -1.27
CA ASN A 72 -4.38 3.28 -1.54
C ASN A 72 -4.00 3.48 -3.00
N GLY A 73 -3.93 2.39 -3.73
CA GLY A 73 -3.92 2.50 -5.16
C GLY A 73 -2.56 2.35 -5.84
N CYS A 74 -1.57 1.76 -5.16
CA CYS A 74 -0.17 1.87 -5.57
C CYS A 74 0.28 0.70 -6.44
N ARG A 75 0.43 0.92 -7.75
CA ARG A 75 0.87 -0.11 -8.72
C ARG A 75 2.23 -0.76 -8.39
N TYR A 76 3.17 0.01 -7.85
CA TYR A 76 4.49 -0.49 -7.47
C TYR A 76 4.40 -1.49 -6.34
N CYS A 77 3.68 -1.11 -5.28
CA CYS A 77 3.45 -1.95 -4.12
C CYS A 77 2.54 -3.13 -4.47
N ALA A 78 1.56 -2.96 -5.36
CA ALA A 78 0.68 -4.03 -5.78
C ALA A 78 1.49 -5.16 -6.44
N TRP A 79 2.36 -4.81 -7.40
CA TRP A 79 3.27 -5.76 -8.02
C TRP A 79 4.22 -6.42 -7.01
N PHE A 80 4.85 -5.64 -6.15
CA PHE A 80 5.83 -6.15 -5.20
C PHE A 80 5.19 -7.08 -4.16
N HIS A 81 4.13 -6.64 -3.48
CA HIS A 81 3.49 -7.39 -2.40
C HIS A 81 2.66 -8.56 -2.90
N ALA A 82 2.10 -8.53 -4.12
CA ALA A 82 1.53 -9.74 -4.72
C ALA A 82 2.58 -10.86 -4.85
N ARG A 83 3.82 -10.50 -5.25
CA ARG A 83 4.92 -11.47 -5.36
C ARG A 83 5.39 -11.98 -4.00
N GLN A 84 5.48 -11.09 -3.02
CA GLN A 84 5.89 -11.45 -1.68
C GLN A 84 4.84 -12.34 -0.98
N ALA A 85 3.55 -12.00 -1.11
CA ALA A 85 2.44 -12.79 -0.59
C ALA A 85 2.45 -14.24 -1.11
N VAL A 86 2.63 -14.42 -2.42
CA VAL A 86 2.76 -15.76 -3.00
C VAL A 86 4.02 -16.46 -2.50
N SER A 87 5.13 -15.73 -2.40
CA SER A 87 6.40 -16.29 -1.90
C SER A 87 6.32 -16.71 -0.42
N SER A 88 5.39 -16.12 0.34
CA SER A 88 5.09 -16.51 1.73
C SER A 88 4.04 -17.62 1.85
N GLY A 89 3.61 -18.22 0.74
CA GLY A 89 2.70 -19.36 0.73
C GLY A 89 1.21 -19.03 0.57
N ILE A 90 0.85 -17.76 0.35
CA ILE A 90 -0.53 -17.36 0.07
C ILE A 90 -0.88 -17.78 -1.37
N SER A 91 -2.05 -18.38 -1.57
CA SER A 91 -2.45 -18.81 -2.91
C SER A 91 -2.67 -17.61 -3.85
N PRO A 92 -2.32 -17.71 -5.15
CA PRO A 92 -2.61 -16.66 -6.12
C PRO A 92 -4.06 -16.17 -6.11
N GLU A 93 -5.01 -17.09 -5.91
CA GLU A 93 -6.44 -16.81 -5.88
C GLU A 93 -6.84 -16.00 -4.63
N GLU A 94 -6.25 -16.30 -3.48
CA GLU A 94 -6.42 -15.54 -2.24
C GLU A 94 -5.81 -14.13 -2.37
N VAL A 95 -4.60 -14.00 -2.94
CA VAL A 95 -4.00 -12.68 -3.22
C VAL A 95 -4.91 -11.86 -4.14
N GLN A 96 -5.48 -12.48 -5.16
CA GLN A 96 -6.42 -11.80 -6.06
C GLN A 96 -7.68 -11.33 -5.33
N ARG A 97 -8.24 -12.14 -4.43
CA ARG A 97 -9.40 -11.75 -3.61
C ARG A 97 -9.05 -10.63 -2.63
N MET A 98 -7.88 -10.67 -2.02
CA MET A 98 -7.39 -9.57 -1.16
C MET A 98 -7.24 -8.26 -1.93
N MET A 99 -6.69 -8.30 -3.14
CA MET A 99 -6.58 -7.11 -4.02
C MET A 99 -7.96 -6.55 -4.44
N LYS A 100 -9.02 -7.37 -4.40
CA LYS A 100 -10.41 -6.95 -4.62
C LYS A 100 -11.13 -6.53 -3.34
N LEU A 101 -10.45 -6.54 -2.19
CA LEU A 101 -11.06 -6.36 -0.87
C LEU A 101 -12.15 -7.39 -0.55
N GLN A 102 -12.02 -8.61 -1.10
CA GLN A 102 -12.91 -9.77 -0.93
C GLN A 102 -12.28 -10.84 -0.03
N PHE A 103 -11.51 -10.42 0.97
CA PHE A 103 -10.68 -11.31 1.80
C PHE A 103 -11.46 -12.03 2.92
N GLN A 104 -12.73 -11.70 3.14
CA GLN A 104 -13.54 -12.26 4.24
C GLN A 104 -13.76 -13.78 4.10
N ALA A 105 -13.67 -14.31 2.88
CA ALA A 105 -13.78 -15.75 2.62
C ALA A 105 -12.48 -16.53 2.91
N ASP A 106 -11.34 -15.85 2.98
CA ASP A 106 -10.02 -16.46 3.15
C ASP A 106 -9.41 -16.19 4.53
N ALA A 107 -9.74 -15.05 5.13
CA ALA A 107 -9.25 -14.65 6.43
C ALA A 107 -9.83 -15.56 7.52
N ASN A 108 -8.95 -16.07 8.39
CA ASN A 108 -9.40 -16.70 9.62
C ASN A 108 -9.87 -15.64 10.64
N GLU A 109 -10.50 -16.07 11.73
CA GLU A 109 -11.01 -15.16 12.76
C GLU A 109 -9.92 -14.28 13.38
N GLU A 110 -8.70 -14.83 13.56
CA GLU A 110 -7.54 -14.11 14.08
C GLU A 110 -6.94 -13.12 13.08
N GLU A 111 -7.25 -13.19 11.79
CA GLU A 111 -6.74 -12.26 10.77
C GLU A 111 -7.76 -11.18 10.41
N LEU A 112 -9.04 -11.54 10.43
CA LEU A 112 -10.13 -10.71 9.90
C LEU A 112 -10.17 -9.33 10.53
N MET A 113 -9.98 -9.22 11.86
CA MET A 113 -10.02 -7.93 12.54
C MET A 113 -8.87 -7.01 12.10
N ALA A 114 -7.66 -7.53 11.95
CA ALA A 114 -6.52 -6.76 11.44
C ALA A 114 -6.74 -6.30 9.99
N LEU A 115 -7.30 -7.15 9.13
CA LEU A 115 -7.55 -6.80 7.72
C LEU A 115 -8.66 -5.75 7.59
N LEU A 116 -9.74 -5.86 8.37
CA LEU A 116 -10.80 -4.84 8.43
C LEU A 116 -10.26 -3.51 8.97
N TYR A 117 -9.42 -3.55 10.02
CA TYR A 117 -8.78 -2.35 10.52
C TYR A 117 -7.83 -1.73 9.49
N ALA A 118 -7.05 -2.54 8.78
CA ALA A 118 -6.13 -2.09 7.74
C ALA A 118 -6.86 -1.42 6.56
N GLN A 119 -7.98 -2.01 6.12
CA GLN A 119 -8.87 -1.40 5.14
C GLN A 119 -9.41 -0.06 5.66
N HIS A 120 -9.98 -0.03 6.86
CA HIS A 120 -10.55 1.18 7.48
C HIS A 120 -9.50 2.29 7.64
N TYR A 121 -8.28 1.95 8.05
CA TYR A 121 -7.17 2.88 8.18
C TYR A 121 -6.84 3.56 6.84
N ALA A 122 -6.80 2.77 5.75
CA ALA A 122 -6.48 3.28 4.43
C ALA A 122 -7.64 4.13 3.85
N GLU A 123 -8.89 3.67 4.01
CA GLU A 123 -10.10 4.38 3.52
C GLU A 123 -10.28 5.73 4.22
N THR A 124 -9.93 5.80 5.51
CA THR A 124 -10.00 7.03 6.31
C THR A 124 -8.75 7.92 6.20
N ARG A 125 -7.85 7.64 5.23
CA ARG A 125 -6.61 8.40 5.02
C ARG A 125 -5.77 8.53 6.29
N CYS A 126 -5.46 7.38 6.88
CA CYS A 126 -4.64 7.25 8.09
C CYS A 126 -5.31 7.81 9.37
N ASN A 127 -6.64 7.95 9.36
CA ASN A 127 -7.40 8.49 10.48
C ASN A 127 -8.51 7.50 10.92
N PRO A 128 -8.13 6.30 11.39
CA PRO A 128 -9.10 5.29 11.82
C PRO A 128 -9.95 5.81 12.97
N SER A 129 -11.17 5.27 13.12
CA SER A 129 -12.05 5.71 14.21
C SER A 129 -11.52 5.16 15.54
N PRO A 130 -11.80 5.85 16.67
CA PRO A 130 -11.47 5.32 17.99
C PRO A 130 -12.07 3.93 18.22
N GLU A 131 -13.32 3.72 17.81
CA GLU A 131 -14.02 2.42 17.91
C GLU A 131 -13.30 1.30 17.16
N MET A 132 -12.86 1.54 15.91
CA MET A 132 -12.12 0.52 15.16
C MET A 132 -10.76 0.23 15.77
N THR A 133 -10.14 1.24 16.39
CA THR A 133 -8.86 1.07 17.10
C THR A 133 -9.04 0.28 18.39
N GLU A 134 -10.13 0.51 19.13
CA GLU A 134 -10.49 -0.27 20.32
C GLU A 134 -10.76 -1.74 19.96
N LYS A 135 -11.55 -2.00 18.91
CA LYS A 135 -11.78 -3.38 18.42
C LYS A 135 -10.50 -4.12 18.05
N LEU A 136 -9.53 -3.42 17.45
CA LEU A 136 -8.21 -4.01 17.17
C LEU A 136 -7.48 -4.37 18.48
N ILE A 137 -7.48 -3.47 19.46
CA ILE A 137 -6.83 -3.71 20.76
C ILE A 137 -7.52 -4.84 21.52
N ASP A 138 -8.84 -4.93 21.48
CA ASP A 138 -9.61 -6.00 22.12
C ASP A 138 -9.32 -7.37 21.50
N ALA A 139 -9.13 -7.42 20.18
CA ALA A 139 -8.86 -8.67 19.45
C ALA A 139 -7.43 -9.19 19.67
N TYR A 140 -6.43 -8.31 19.76
CA TYR A 140 -5.01 -8.69 19.74
C TYR A 140 -4.24 -8.36 21.02
N GLY A 141 -4.80 -7.55 21.91
CA GLY A 141 -4.06 -6.88 22.98
C GLY A 141 -3.21 -5.71 22.46
N ALA A 142 -2.78 -4.84 23.38
CA ALA A 142 -2.12 -3.58 23.05
C ALA A 142 -0.80 -3.75 22.28
N GLU A 143 0.06 -4.70 22.67
CA GLU A 143 1.38 -4.90 22.02
C GLU A 143 1.22 -5.35 20.58
N LYS A 144 0.41 -6.37 20.32
CA LYS A 144 0.21 -6.91 18.98
C LYS A 144 -0.58 -5.95 18.08
N ALA A 145 -1.52 -5.19 18.64
CA ALA A 145 -2.20 -4.12 17.91
C ALA A 145 -1.22 -3.01 17.47
N GLU A 146 -0.24 -2.65 18.31
CA GLU A 146 0.83 -1.70 17.93
C GLU A 146 1.69 -2.25 16.77
N GLU A 147 2.06 -3.53 16.82
CA GLU A 147 2.78 -4.20 15.73
C GLU A 147 1.98 -4.17 14.41
N ILE A 148 0.69 -4.47 14.43
CA ILE A 148 -0.19 -4.41 13.25
C ILE A 148 -0.26 -2.97 12.71
N GLN A 149 -0.44 -1.97 13.57
CA GLN A 149 -0.45 -0.56 13.17
C GLN A 149 0.87 -0.13 12.53
N ILE A 150 2.00 -0.65 13.01
CA ILE A 150 3.30 -0.42 12.41
C ILE A 150 3.36 -0.99 10.99
N VAL A 151 2.92 -2.23 10.78
CA VAL A 151 2.86 -2.83 9.44
C VAL A 151 2.03 -1.97 8.49
N ILE A 152 0.84 -1.55 8.92
CA ILE A 152 -0.07 -0.70 8.14
C ILE A 152 0.60 0.63 7.78
N ARG A 153 1.29 1.27 8.73
CA ARG A 153 1.97 2.54 8.50
C ARG A 153 3.17 2.39 7.55
N MET A 154 3.90 1.28 7.64
CA MET A 154 5.01 0.95 6.74
C MET A 154 4.56 0.83 5.29
N ILE A 155 3.50 0.08 5.03
CA ILE A 155 2.98 -0.07 3.67
C ILE A 155 2.34 1.22 3.16
N THR A 156 1.65 1.96 4.03
CA THR A 156 1.11 3.28 3.70
C THR A 156 2.23 4.20 3.23
N PHE A 157 3.39 4.21 3.91
CA PHE A 157 4.55 4.99 3.47
C PHE A 157 5.02 4.60 2.07
N GLY A 158 5.11 3.29 1.78
CA GLY A 158 5.43 2.79 0.44
C GLY A 158 4.41 3.19 -0.62
N ASN A 159 3.12 3.04 -0.30
CA ASN A 159 2.02 3.38 -1.20
C ASN A 159 2.00 4.86 -1.56
N LEU A 160 2.02 5.74 -0.56
CA LEU A 160 2.02 7.19 -0.78
C LEU A 160 3.28 7.64 -1.51
N SER A 161 4.43 7.01 -1.26
CA SER A 161 5.68 7.29 -2.00
C SER A 161 5.53 6.96 -3.49
N GLY A 162 5.04 5.75 -3.81
CA GLY A 162 4.83 5.34 -5.21
C GLY A 162 3.78 6.19 -5.92
N ASN A 163 2.68 6.53 -5.25
CA ASN A 163 1.65 7.39 -5.81
C ASN A 163 2.14 8.84 -6.02
N THR A 164 2.95 9.39 -5.11
CA THR A 164 3.54 10.73 -5.26
C THR A 164 4.48 10.79 -6.46
N PHE A 165 5.23 9.71 -6.69
CA PHE A 165 6.06 9.57 -7.88
C PHE A 165 5.22 9.54 -9.17
N ASP A 166 4.12 8.78 -9.17
CA ASP A 166 3.18 8.75 -10.30
C ASP A 166 2.45 10.09 -10.52
N ALA A 167 2.15 10.84 -9.45
CA ALA A 167 1.54 12.16 -9.56
C ALA A 167 2.44 13.11 -10.37
N PHE A 168 3.75 13.10 -10.12
CA PHE A 168 4.69 13.87 -10.94
C PHE A 168 4.67 13.43 -12.41
N LEU A 169 4.69 12.12 -12.67
CA LEU A 169 4.63 11.59 -14.03
C LEU A 169 3.32 11.96 -14.75
N SER A 170 2.20 12.02 -14.02
CA SER A 170 0.89 12.37 -14.57
C SER A 170 0.83 13.82 -15.08
N ARG A 171 1.69 14.71 -14.56
CA ARG A 171 1.79 16.10 -15.03
C ARG A 171 2.23 16.21 -16.49
N PHE A 172 3.08 15.29 -16.96
CA PHE A 172 3.46 15.22 -18.38
C PHE A 172 2.29 14.84 -19.29
N LYS A 173 1.21 14.27 -18.72
CA LYS A 173 -0.04 13.95 -19.40
C LYS A 173 -1.13 15.01 -19.17
N GLY A 174 -0.80 16.14 -18.54
CA GLY A 174 -1.74 17.23 -18.24
C GLY A 174 -2.59 17.01 -16.98
N VAL A 175 -2.45 15.87 -16.30
CA VAL A 175 -3.19 15.55 -15.07
C VAL A 175 -2.43 16.07 -13.85
N LYS A 176 -3.15 16.67 -12.91
CA LYS A 176 -2.57 17.23 -11.67
C LYS A 176 -3.20 16.54 -10.46
N ALA A 177 -2.39 16.35 -9.42
CA ALA A 177 -2.90 16.05 -8.09
C ALA A 177 -3.36 17.34 -7.40
N GLU A 178 -4.52 17.30 -6.76
CA GLU A 178 -5.19 18.46 -6.16
C GLU A 178 -4.42 18.99 -4.93
N ASP A 179 -3.94 18.08 -4.08
CA ASP A 179 -3.34 18.40 -2.78
C ASP A 179 -1.81 18.52 -2.80
N SER A 180 -1.19 18.75 -3.97
CA SER A 180 0.27 18.72 -4.08
C SER A 180 0.91 19.87 -4.87
N SER A 181 2.13 20.20 -4.44
CA SER A 181 2.98 21.22 -5.04
C SER A 181 3.85 20.61 -6.15
N PRO A 182 3.91 21.21 -7.36
CA PRO A 182 4.79 20.74 -8.43
C PRO A 182 6.27 20.69 -8.02
N PHE A 183 6.71 21.62 -7.17
CA PHE A 183 8.08 21.64 -6.66
C PHE A 183 8.36 20.46 -5.73
N PHE A 184 7.42 20.16 -4.83
CA PHE A 184 7.54 19.02 -3.93
C PHE A 184 7.59 17.70 -4.71
N GLU A 185 6.69 17.53 -5.68
CA GLU A 185 6.66 16.35 -6.54
C GLU A 185 7.95 16.20 -7.36
N PHE A 186 8.50 17.29 -7.89
CA PHE A 186 9.77 17.26 -8.61
C PHE A 186 10.92 16.80 -7.70
N VAL A 187 11.04 17.37 -6.50
CA VAL A 187 12.05 16.97 -5.53
C VAL A 187 11.89 15.49 -5.17
N PHE A 188 10.66 15.07 -4.90
CA PHE A 188 10.35 13.67 -4.58
C PHE A 188 10.71 12.74 -5.74
N PHE A 189 10.34 13.10 -6.96
CA PHE A 189 10.67 12.36 -8.18
C PHE A 189 12.17 12.25 -8.37
N PHE A 190 12.91 13.35 -8.23
CA PHE A 190 14.36 13.36 -8.42
C PHE A 190 15.07 12.36 -7.49
N PHE A 191 14.69 12.32 -6.21
CA PHE A 191 15.28 11.38 -5.25
C PHE A 191 14.70 9.96 -5.34
N GLY A 192 13.44 9.80 -5.75
CA GLY A 192 12.79 8.50 -5.91
C GLY A 192 13.12 7.79 -7.23
N ALA A 193 13.48 8.54 -8.27
CA ALA A 193 13.71 8.04 -9.63
C ALA A 193 14.74 6.90 -9.71
N PRO A 194 15.90 6.95 -9.03
CA PRO A 194 16.86 5.84 -9.04
C PRO A 194 16.26 4.50 -8.58
N PHE A 195 15.22 4.53 -7.74
CA PHE A 195 14.59 3.33 -7.17
C PHE A 195 13.33 2.91 -7.95
N LEU A 196 12.50 3.87 -8.36
CA LEU A 196 11.18 3.59 -8.96
C LEU A 196 11.19 3.49 -10.49
N LEU A 197 12.08 4.21 -11.19
CA LEU A 197 12.16 4.12 -12.66
C LEU A 197 12.52 2.71 -13.16
N PRO A 198 13.47 1.97 -12.55
CA PRO A 198 13.81 0.62 -12.98
C PRO A 198 12.65 -0.39 -12.86
N LEU A 199 11.62 -0.08 -12.06
CA LEU A 199 10.44 -0.94 -11.87
C LEU A 199 9.37 -0.71 -12.94
N LEU A 200 9.34 0.47 -13.59
CA LEU A 200 8.32 0.81 -14.58
C LEU A 200 8.20 -0.17 -15.75
N PRO A 201 9.29 -0.68 -16.36
CA PRO A 201 9.18 -1.65 -17.45
C PRO A 201 8.52 -2.96 -16.99
N LYS A 202 8.85 -3.42 -15.78
CA LYS A 202 8.29 -4.65 -15.19
C LYS A 202 6.79 -4.50 -14.91
N LEU A 203 6.39 -3.34 -14.39
CA LEU A 203 4.99 -3.00 -14.20
C LEU A 203 4.23 -3.03 -15.53
N ARG A 204 4.78 -2.40 -16.58
CA ARG A 204 4.12 -2.36 -17.89
C ARG A 204 3.99 -3.73 -18.53
N SER A 205 4.98 -4.61 -18.39
CA SER A 205 4.92 -5.96 -18.96
C SER A 205 3.99 -6.91 -18.21
N GLU A 206 3.66 -6.61 -16.95
CA GLU A 206 2.80 -7.47 -16.11
C GLU A 206 1.39 -6.88 -15.91
N LEU A 207 1.13 -5.64 -16.34
CA LEU A 207 -0.18 -4.98 -16.29
C LEU A 207 -0.88 -4.89 -17.66
N ASN A 208 -0.17 -5.17 -18.76
CA ASN A 208 -0.68 -5.19 -20.14
C ASN A 208 -0.62 -6.61 -20.70
#